data_AF-A0A662EKP7-F1
#
_entry.id   AF-A0A662EKP7-F1
#
_cell.length_a   1.000
_cell.length_b   1.000
_cell.length_c   1.000
_cell.angle_alpha   90.00
_cell.angle_beta   90.00
_cell.angle_gamma   90.00
#
_symmetry.space_group_name_H-M   'P 1'
#
loop_
_entity.id
_entity.type
_entity.pdbx_description
1 polymer ?
#
loop_
_entity_poly.entity_id
_entity_poly.type
_entity_poly.pdbx_seq_one_letter_code
_entity_poly.pdbx_strand_id
1 'polypeptide(L)'
;MVADKHLVLDEDVHRKLKQRKKETGLTVREIGNSVLRSVLWRHSLSDLIGKRLVDSGAISVEEYTRIREEAVREATTKLYNTKAAIKVSKRGTIVTGSWEVREISCSSDGLYQVLEGWARDGRGRPMPPHSHAGDEYFIVLKGRIRATVEERETEVVKAPGCLRVPAGAVHSVAPLTRDTRLITVLSPPEPAYLVGE
;
A
#
# COMPACT_ATOMS: atom_id res chain seq x y z
N MET A 1 -22.98 6.01 -24.97
CA MET A 1 -21.73 6.79 -24.87
C MET A 1 -21.05 6.40 -23.57
N VAL A 2 -19.89 5.75 -23.63
CA VAL A 2 -19.11 5.43 -22.42
C VAL A 2 -18.43 6.73 -21.99
N ALA A 3 -18.71 7.21 -20.79
CA ALA A 3 -18.05 8.41 -20.26
C ALA A 3 -16.54 8.11 -20.11
N ASP A 4 -15.70 8.90 -20.77
CA ASP A 4 -14.25 8.79 -20.65
C ASP A 4 -13.85 9.09 -19.20
N LYS A 5 -13.47 8.03 -18.47
CA LYS A 5 -12.90 8.17 -17.13
C LYS A 5 -11.48 8.70 -17.27
N HIS A 6 -11.26 9.95 -16.86
CA HIS A 6 -9.92 10.53 -16.85
C HIS A 6 -9.10 10.00 -15.67
N LEU A 7 -7.88 9.50 -15.98
CA LEU A 7 -6.90 9.13 -14.97
C LEU A 7 -6.42 10.40 -14.26
N VAL A 8 -6.61 10.48 -12.94
CA VAL A 8 -6.07 11.57 -12.12
C VAL A 8 -4.65 11.21 -11.70
N LEU A 9 -3.69 12.03 -12.09
CA LEU A 9 -2.27 11.85 -11.78
C LEU A 9 -1.85 12.81 -10.67
N ASP A 10 -1.01 12.34 -9.74
CA ASP A 10 -0.41 13.19 -8.72
C ASP A 10 0.37 14.34 -9.35
N GLU A 11 0.43 15.48 -8.66
CA GLU A 11 1.01 16.71 -9.21
C GLU A 11 2.52 16.60 -9.52
N ASP A 12 3.26 15.81 -8.74
CA ASP A 12 4.67 15.51 -9.02
C ASP A 12 4.85 14.59 -10.24
N VAL A 13 3.94 13.62 -10.42
CA VAL A 13 3.87 12.78 -11.63
C VAL A 13 3.53 13.65 -12.84
N HIS A 14 2.53 14.53 -12.73
CA HIS A 14 2.12 15.43 -13.79
C HIS A 14 3.24 16.39 -14.21
N ARG A 15 3.99 16.93 -13.24
CA ARG A 15 5.16 17.80 -13.49
C ARG A 15 6.29 17.04 -14.19
N LYS A 16 6.64 15.84 -13.72
CA LYS A 16 7.67 15.00 -14.38
C LYS A 16 7.26 14.60 -15.79
N LEU A 17 5.98 14.29 -16.01
CA LEU A 17 5.46 13.96 -17.35
C LEU A 17 5.43 15.18 -18.27
N LYS A 18 5.11 16.38 -17.75
CA LYS A 18 5.22 17.64 -18.51
C LYS A 18 6.66 17.95 -18.89
N GLN A 19 7.62 17.74 -17.98
CA GLN A 19 9.04 17.90 -18.27
C GLN A 19 9.49 16.91 -19.35
N ARG A 20 9.13 15.64 -19.20
CA ARG A 20 9.47 14.59 -20.16
C ARG A 20 8.84 14.83 -21.53
N LYS A 21 7.62 15.39 -21.61
CA LYS A 21 7.02 15.86 -22.87
C LYS A 21 7.87 16.93 -23.55
N LYS A 22 8.45 17.87 -22.80
CA LYS A 22 9.34 18.89 -23.36
C LYS A 22 10.64 18.27 -23.90
N GLU A 23 11.15 17.24 -23.25
CA GLU A 23 12.40 16.57 -23.61
C GLU A 23 12.24 15.58 -24.78
N THR A 24 11.10 14.89 -24.89
CA THR A 24 10.91 13.78 -25.85
C THR A 24 9.85 14.04 -26.91
N GLY A 25 9.07 15.12 -26.79
CA GLY A 25 7.91 15.41 -27.65
C GLY A 25 6.68 14.53 -27.37
N LEU A 26 6.81 13.46 -26.59
CA LEU A 26 5.73 12.53 -26.29
C LEU A 26 4.71 13.15 -25.33
N THR A 27 3.43 13.04 -25.68
CA THR A 27 2.34 13.53 -24.83
C THR A 27 2.20 12.70 -23.55
N VAL A 28 1.62 13.31 -22.52
CA VAL A 28 1.27 12.62 -21.26
C VAL A 28 0.40 11.39 -21.53
N ARG A 29 -0.49 11.47 -22.54
CA ARG A 29 -1.34 10.35 -22.97
C ARG A 29 -0.51 9.22 -23.57
N GLU A 30 0.47 9.51 -24.43
CA GLU A 30 1.31 8.49 -25.05
C GLU A 30 2.23 7.81 -24.03
N ILE A 31 2.82 8.59 -23.12
CA ILE A 31 3.63 8.05 -22.03
C ILE A 31 2.77 7.18 -21.10
N GLY A 32 1.61 7.70 -20.68
CA GLY A 32 0.68 6.97 -19.82
C GLY A 32 0.21 5.67 -20.46
N ASN A 33 -0.23 5.70 -21.72
CA ASN A 33 -0.67 4.51 -22.44
C ASN A 33 0.46 3.51 -22.67
N SER A 34 1.69 3.96 -22.92
CA SER A 34 2.85 3.06 -23.09
C SER A 34 3.20 2.33 -21.78
N VAL A 35 3.21 3.05 -20.66
CA VAL A 35 3.47 2.46 -19.33
C VAL A 35 2.33 1.54 -18.93
N LEU A 36 1.07 1.97 -19.08
CA LEU A 36 -0.10 1.14 -18.79
C LEU A 36 -0.11 -0.12 -19.65
N ARG A 37 0.17 -0.01 -20.94
CA ARG A 37 0.33 -1.18 -21.81
C ARG A 37 1.47 -2.06 -21.32
N SER A 38 2.64 -1.53 -20.97
CA SER A 38 3.75 -2.35 -20.45
C SER A 38 3.38 -3.11 -19.18
N VAL A 39 2.66 -2.47 -18.24
CA VAL A 39 2.23 -3.09 -16.99
C VAL A 39 1.17 -4.16 -17.24
N LEU A 40 0.15 -3.85 -18.04
CA LEU A 40 -0.89 -4.80 -18.44
C LEU A 40 -0.32 -5.97 -19.24
N TRP A 41 0.64 -5.69 -20.13
CA TRP A 41 1.34 -6.70 -20.93
C TRP A 41 2.24 -7.58 -20.09
N ARG A 42 2.93 -7.06 -19.07
CA ARG A 42 3.81 -7.87 -18.19
C ARG A 42 3.03 -8.92 -17.41
N HIS A 43 1.90 -8.55 -16.83
CA HIS A 43 1.01 -9.54 -16.19
C HIS A 43 0.50 -10.56 -17.22
N SER A 44 0.10 -10.08 -18.41
CA SER A 44 -0.36 -10.99 -19.48
C SER A 44 0.73 -11.92 -20.01
N LEU A 45 2.00 -11.49 -20.05
CA LEU A 45 3.10 -12.25 -20.63
C LEU A 45 3.50 -13.40 -19.71
N SER A 46 3.58 -13.17 -18.40
CA SER A 46 3.85 -14.23 -17.42
C SER A 46 2.74 -15.28 -17.41
N ASP A 47 1.48 -14.85 -17.52
CA ASP A 47 0.33 -15.76 -17.63
C ASP A 47 0.32 -16.51 -18.97
N LEU A 48 0.69 -15.85 -20.08
CA LEU A 48 0.80 -16.47 -21.40
C LEU A 48 1.94 -17.50 -21.47
N ILE A 49 3.09 -17.20 -20.86
CA ILE A 49 4.22 -18.14 -20.76
C ILE A 49 3.79 -19.34 -19.93
N GLY A 50 3.19 -19.12 -18.77
CA GLY A 50 2.65 -20.17 -17.92
C GLY A 50 1.66 -21.07 -18.66
N LYS A 51 0.69 -20.45 -19.33
CA LYS A 51 -0.28 -21.17 -20.15
C LYS A 51 0.38 -21.97 -21.27
N ARG A 52 1.37 -21.42 -21.98
CA ARG A 52 2.09 -22.13 -23.04
C ARG A 52 2.87 -23.34 -22.52
N LEU A 53 3.48 -23.25 -21.34
CA LEU A 53 4.19 -24.36 -20.69
C LEU A 53 3.24 -25.49 -20.29
N VAL A 54 2.06 -25.14 -19.82
CA VAL A 54 0.98 -26.09 -19.53
C VAL A 54 0.46 -26.73 -20.81
N ASP A 55 0.12 -25.92 -21.81
CA ASP A 55 -0.42 -26.38 -23.11
C ASP A 55 0.58 -27.27 -23.86
N SER A 56 1.90 -27.06 -23.69
CA SER A 56 2.94 -27.90 -24.27
C SER A 56 3.21 -29.18 -23.48
N GLY A 57 2.55 -29.38 -22.33
CA GLY A 57 2.78 -30.52 -21.43
C GLY A 57 4.13 -30.48 -20.72
N ALA A 58 4.80 -29.33 -20.67
CA ALA A 58 6.11 -29.21 -20.02
C ALA A 58 5.98 -29.20 -18.49
N ILE A 59 4.84 -28.74 -17.98
CA ILE A 59 4.43 -28.76 -16.57
C ILE A 59 2.92 -29.00 -16.49
N SER A 60 2.43 -29.54 -15.38
CA SER A 60 0.98 -29.65 -15.16
C SER A 60 0.36 -28.31 -14.71
N VAL A 61 -0.97 -28.21 -14.77
CA VAL A 61 -1.71 -27.03 -14.27
C VAL A 61 -1.48 -26.85 -12.76
N GLU A 62 -1.50 -27.95 -12.01
CA GLU A 62 -1.30 -27.97 -10.57
C GLU A 62 0.13 -27.54 -10.21
N GLU A 63 1.11 -28.00 -10.98
CA GLU A 63 2.51 -27.63 -10.81
C GLU A 63 2.77 -26.15 -11.13
N TYR A 64 2.20 -25.63 -12.22
CA TYR A 64 2.25 -24.21 -12.54
C TYR A 64 1.64 -23.36 -11.43
N THR A 65 0.46 -23.76 -10.94
CA THR A 65 -0.25 -23.04 -9.86
C THR A 65 0.60 -23.00 -8.60
N ARG A 66 1.16 -24.15 -8.19
CA ARG A 66 2.05 -24.26 -7.02
C ARG A 66 3.29 -23.36 -7.16
N ILE A 67 3.99 -23.42 -8.30
CA ILE A 67 5.19 -22.61 -8.54
C ILE A 67 4.83 -21.12 -8.53
N ARG A 68 3.71 -20.73 -9.12
CA ARG A 68 3.25 -19.35 -9.13
C ARG A 68 2.96 -18.87 -7.71
N GLU A 69 2.25 -19.66 -6.92
CA GLU A 69 2.00 -19.34 -5.51
C GLU A 69 3.28 -19.28 -4.68
N GLU A 70 4.26 -20.15 -4.91
CA GLU A 70 5.56 -20.10 -4.24
C GLU A 70 6.36 -18.86 -4.63
N ALA A 71 6.39 -18.50 -5.91
CA ALA A 71 7.06 -17.30 -6.39
C ALA A 71 6.40 -16.02 -5.83
N VAL A 72 5.06 -16.02 -5.76
CA VAL A 72 4.30 -14.96 -5.07
C VAL A 72 4.69 -14.92 -3.60
N ARG A 73 4.63 -16.06 -2.88
CA ARG A 73 5.04 -16.15 -1.47
C ARG A 73 6.47 -15.67 -1.25
N GLU A 74 7.42 -16.00 -2.12
CA GLU A 74 8.82 -15.56 -2.02
C GLU A 74 8.96 -14.05 -2.28
N ALA A 75 8.26 -13.52 -3.29
CA ALA A 75 8.20 -12.08 -3.55
C ALA A 75 7.57 -11.32 -2.38
N THR A 76 6.51 -11.89 -1.79
CA THR A 76 5.88 -11.37 -0.58
C THR A 76 6.82 -11.51 0.62
N THR A 77 7.62 -12.58 0.74
CA THR A 77 8.67 -12.77 1.79
C THR A 77 9.76 -11.73 1.70
N LYS A 78 10.12 -11.29 0.49
CA LYS A 78 11.01 -10.14 0.30
C LYS A 78 10.35 -8.82 0.73
N LEU A 79 9.03 -8.68 0.61
CA LEU A 79 8.26 -7.55 1.16
C LEU A 79 8.10 -7.62 2.69
N TYR A 80 7.94 -8.82 3.27
CA TYR A 80 7.80 -9.08 4.72
C TYR A 80 9.00 -8.57 5.54
N ASN A 81 10.19 -8.45 4.94
CA ASN A 81 11.38 -7.85 5.58
C ASN A 81 11.46 -6.33 5.47
N THR A 82 10.46 -5.67 4.88
CA THR A 82 10.44 -4.21 4.74
C THR A 82 9.77 -3.61 5.96
N LYS A 83 10.57 -3.17 6.94
CA LYS A 83 10.08 -2.25 7.97
C LYS A 83 9.43 -1.05 7.29
N ALA A 84 8.32 -0.55 7.86
CA ALA A 84 7.69 0.65 7.34
C ALA A 84 8.75 1.77 7.23
N ALA A 85 8.82 2.44 6.08
CA ALA A 85 9.78 3.53 5.89
C ALA A 85 9.33 4.75 6.68
N ILE A 86 9.73 4.79 7.94
CA ILE A 86 9.35 5.78 8.94
C ILE A 86 10.41 6.88 9.01
N LYS A 87 9.94 8.11 9.21
CA LYS A 87 10.79 9.25 9.60
C LYS A 87 10.25 9.86 10.88
N VAL A 88 11.12 10.19 11.83
CA VAL A 88 10.72 10.95 13.01
C VAL A 88 10.72 12.44 12.65
N SER A 89 9.62 13.13 12.95
CA SER A 89 9.48 14.57 12.76
C SER A 89 10.18 15.33 13.88
N LYS A 90 10.38 16.64 13.69
CA LYS A 90 10.91 17.54 14.74
C LYS A 90 10.03 17.60 16.00
N ARG A 91 8.79 17.12 15.93
CA ARG A 91 7.82 17.11 17.04
C ARG A 91 7.77 15.76 17.76
N GLY A 92 8.66 14.82 17.44
CA GLY A 92 8.61 13.47 18.01
C GLY A 92 7.43 12.64 17.50
N THR A 93 6.94 12.92 16.29
CA THR A 93 5.89 12.14 15.62
C THR A 93 6.48 11.30 14.50
N ILE A 94 5.84 10.18 14.18
CA ILE A 94 6.17 9.33 13.04
C ILE A 94 5.54 9.91 11.78
N VAL A 95 6.31 9.88 10.70
CA VAL A 95 5.88 10.29 9.38
C VAL A 95 6.10 9.13 8.41
N THR A 96 5.01 8.71 7.76
CA THR A 96 5.04 7.65 6.73
C THR A 96 3.99 7.96 5.66
N GLY A 97 4.39 7.99 4.39
CA GLY A 97 3.50 8.45 3.31
C GLY A 97 2.93 9.85 3.54
N SER A 98 1.60 9.97 3.49
CA SER A 98 0.82 11.17 3.86
C SER A 98 0.29 11.15 5.29
N TRP A 99 0.75 10.21 6.12
CA TRP A 99 0.41 10.15 7.55
C TRP A 99 1.44 10.90 8.40
N GLU A 100 0.94 11.50 9.47
CA GLU A 100 1.70 11.81 10.66
C GLU A 100 0.99 11.14 11.84
N VAL A 101 1.78 10.48 12.69
CA VAL A 101 1.32 9.54 13.69
C VAL A 101 2.03 9.84 15.01
N ARG A 102 1.33 9.75 16.12
CA ARG A 102 1.93 9.78 17.45
C ARG A 102 1.45 8.61 18.26
N GLU A 103 2.30 8.14 19.16
CA GLU A 103 1.86 7.24 20.20
C GLU A 103 0.99 7.99 21.21
N ILE A 104 -0.12 7.36 21.61
CA ILE A 104 -0.97 7.82 22.70
C ILE A 104 -0.66 7.02 23.96
N SER A 105 -0.48 5.71 23.82
CA SER A 105 -0.26 4.80 24.93
C SER A 105 0.42 3.54 24.45
N CYS A 106 1.33 2.99 25.24
CA CYS A 106 1.87 1.64 25.08
C CYS A 106 1.72 0.90 26.41
N SER A 107 1.23 -0.33 26.37
CA SER A 107 1.03 -1.14 27.57
C SER A 107 2.38 -1.58 28.14
N SER A 108 2.59 -1.41 29.45
CA SER A 108 3.84 -1.78 30.11
C SER A 108 4.13 -3.29 30.13
N ASP A 109 3.10 -4.12 29.94
CA ASP A 109 3.17 -5.59 29.85
C ASP A 109 3.26 -6.11 28.41
N GLY A 110 3.37 -5.22 27.42
CA GLY A 110 3.57 -5.59 26.02
C GLY A 110 2.35 -6.18 25.31
N LEU A 111 1.14 -5.95 25.84
CA LEU A 111 -0.11 -6.43 25.23
C LEU A 111 -0.59 -5.58 24.04
N TYR A 112 -0.45 -4.25 24.09
CA TYR A 112 -0.94 -3.37 23.05
C TYR A 112 -0.23 -2.02 22.95
N GLN A 113 -0.32 -1.41 21.78
CA GLN A 113 0.09 -0.03 21.51
C GLN A 113 -1.05 0.71 20.81
N VAL A 114 -1.29 1.96 21.23
CA VAL A 114 -2.31 2.83 20.66
C VAL A 114 -1.64 4.04 20.04
N LEU A 115 -1.93 4.28 18.77
CA LEU A 115 -1.43 5.41 18.00
C LEU A 115 -2.60 6.28 17.52
N GLU A 116 -2.39 7.59 17.46
CA GLU A 116 -3.26 8.51 16.72
C GLU A 116 -2.58 8.86 15.40
N GLY A 117 -3.29 8.67 14.29
CA GLY A 117 -2.84 9.06 12.96
C GLY A 117 -3.73 10.15 12.37
N TRP A 118 -3.12 11.14 11.72
CA TRP A 118 -3.83 12.14 10.92
C TRP A 118 -3.19 12.32 9.54
N ALA A 119 -4.02 12.75 8.58
CA ALA A 119 -3.52 13.19 7.28
C ALA A 119 -2.61 14.41 7.48
N ARG A 120 -1.31 14.22 7.26
CA ARG A 120 -0.30 15.28 7.34
C ARG A 120 -0.45 16.27 6.19
N ASP A 121 -0.86 15.76 5.03
CA ASP A 121 -1.01 16.52 3.79
C ASP A 121 -2.18 15.98 2.95
N GLY A 122 -2.52 16.70 1.87
CA GLY A 122 -3.59 16.32 0.96
C GLY A 122 -3.17 15.42 -0.21
N ARG A 123 -1.99 14.79 -0.17
CA ARG A 123 -1.47 14.00 -1.29
C ARG A 123 -1.95 12.55 -1.29
N GLY A 124 -2.54 12.08 -0.20
CA GLY A 124 -3.11 10.73 -0.10
C GLY A 124 -2.11 9.61 -0.39
N ARG A 125 -0.82 9.83 -0.10
CA ARG A 125 0.22 8.84 -0.30
C ARG A 125 0.08 7.72 0.73
N PRO A 126 0.01 6.46 0.31
CA PRO A 126 -0.03 5.35 1.24
C PRO A 126 1.27 5.28 2.05
N MET A 127 1.18 4.72 3.25
CA MET A 127 2.36 4.16 3.90
C MET A 127 2.91 3.01 3.02
N PRO A 128 4.23 2.84 2.90
CA PRO A 128 4.79 1.70 2.17
C PRO A 128 4.18 0.38 2.65
N PRO A 129 3.93 -0.60 1.76
CA PRO A 129 3.49 -1.93 2.17
C PRO A 129 4.43 -2.52 3.21
N HIS A 130 3.88 -3.04 4.29
CA HIS A 130 4.61 -3.62 5.41
C HIS A 130 3.74 -4.63 6.15
N SER A 131 4.34 -5.31 7.12
CA SER A 131 3.70 -6.34 7.95
C SER A 131 4.38 -6.38 9.31
N HIS A 132 3.67 -6.83 10.33
CA HIS A 132 4.20 -7.05 11.67
C HIS A 132 3.52 -8.27 12.31
N ALA A 133 4.06 -8.71 13.46
CA ALA A 133 3.65 -9.95 14.11
C ALA A 133 2.31 -9.83 14.87
N GLY A 134 1.80 -8.62 15.06
CA GLY A 134 0.56 -8.36 15.79
C GLY A 134 -0.64 -8.11 14.90
N ASP A 135 -1.83 -8.29 15.46
CA ASP A 135 -3.03 -7.75 14.81
C ASP A 135 -2.98 -6.22 14.88
N GLU A 136 -3.46 -5.56 13.82
CA GLU A 136 -3.63 -4.11 13.79
C GLU A 136 -5.08 -3.74 13.48
N TYR A 137 -5.60 -2.75 14.19
CA TYR A 137 -6.96 -2.24 14.03
C TYR A 137 -6.92 -0.77 13.67
N PHE A 138 -7.44 -0.41 12.50
CA PHE A 138 -7.64 0.98 12.09
C PHE A 138 -9.08 1.41 12.39
N ILE A 139 -9.24 2.33 13.34
CA ILE A 139 -10.52 2.92 13.72
C ILE A 139 -10.59 4.32 13.11
N VAL A 140 -11.39 4.50 12.06
CA VAL A 140 -11.53 5.76 11.34
C VAL A 140 -12.46 6.69 12.13
N LEU A 141 -11.88 7.72 12.75
CA LEU A 141 -12.60 8.71 13.55
C LEU A 141 -13.25 9.80 12.67
N LYS A 142 -12.55 10.20 11.60
CA LYS A 142 -13.00 11.24 10.68
C LYS A 142 -12.49 10.96 9.27
N GLY A 143 -13.24 11.39 8.27
CA GLY A 143 -12.84 11.25 6.87
C GLY A 143 -12.92 9.80 6.40
N ARG A 144 -11.99 9.40 5.54
CA ARG A 144 -11.95 8.06 4.92
C ARG A 144 -10.51 7.61 4.71
N ILE A 145 -10.29 6.30 4.76
CA ILE A 145 -9.04 5.67 4.38
C ILE A 145 -9.25 4.74 3.19
N ARG A 146 -8.17 4.53 2.45
CA ARG A 146 -8.02 3.46 1.49
C ARG A 146 -7.03 2.46 2.07
N ALA A 147 -7.43 1.21 2.19
CA ALA A 147 -6.60 0.15 2.73
C ALA A 147 -6.45 -0.98 1.71
N THR A 148 -5.23 -1.49 1.58
CA THR A 148 -4.93 -2.74 0.90
C THR A 148 -4.42 -3.68 1.98
N VAL A 149 -5.00 -4.89 2.05
CA VAL A 149 -4.59 -5.96 2.97
C VAL A 149 -4.46 -7.22 2.13
N GLU A 150 -3.27 -7.83 2.11
CA GLU A 150 -2.91 -8.91 1.21
C GLU A 150 -3.14 -8.53 -0.27
N GLU A 151 -3.44 -9.51 -1.12
CA GLU A 151 -3.86 -9.33 -2.51
C GLU A 151 -5.36 -9.00 -2.66
N ARG A 152 -6.06 -8.65 -1.57
CA ARG A 152 -7.49 -8.32 -1.64
C ARG A 152 -7.72 -7.01 -2.37
N GLU A 153 -8.91 -6.88 -2.95
CA GLU A 153 -9.37 -5.62 -3.51
C GLU A 153 -9.26 -4.51 -2.46
N THR A 154 -8.74 -3.37 -2.90
CA THR A 154 -8.59 -2.18 -2.06
C THR A 154 -9.93 -1.76 -1.47
N GLU A 155 -10.01 -1.72 -0.14
CA GLU A 155 -11.22 -1.30 0.58
C GLU A 155 -11.16 0.20 0.93
N VAL A 156 -12.32 0.85 0.89
CA VAL A 156 -12.48 2.22 1.41
C VAL A 156 -13.30 2.17 2.70
N VAL A 157 -12.65 2.50 3.80
CA VAL A 157 -13.27 2.54 5.14
C VAL A 157 -13.58 4.00 5.48
N LYS A 158 -14.84 4.29 5.81
CA LYS A 158 -15.32 5.65 6.13
C LYS A 158 -15.59 5.77 7.63
N ALA A 159 -15.49 6.99 8.16
CA ALA A 159 -15.93 7.26 9.52
C ALA A 159 -17.47 7.19 9.67
N PRO A 160 -18.01 6.60 10.74
CA PRO A 160 -17.33 5.70 11.67
C PRO A 160 -17.12 4.33 11.02
N GLY A 161 -15.91 3.76 11.17
CA GLY A 161 -15.57 2.46 10.58
C GLY A 161 -14.32 1.87 11.18
N CYS A 162 -14.21 0.55 11.14
CA CYS A 162 -13.08 -0.19 11.67
C CYS A 162 -12.61 -1.23 10.65
N LEU A 163 -11.29 -1.35 10.50
CA LEU A 163 -10.65 -2.40 9.71
C LEU A 163 -9.68 -3.17 10.58
N ARG A 164 -9.81 -4.50 10.58
CA ARG A 164 -8.80 -5.40 11.15
C ARG A 164 -7.83 -5.84 10.07
N VAL A 165 -6.54 -5.67 10.36
CA VAL A 165 -5.42 -6.28 9.65
C VAL A 165 -4.94 -7.47 10.49
N PRO A 166 -5.06 -8.70 9.98
CA PRO A 166 -4.54 -9.86 10.68
C PRO A 166 -3.02 -9.81 10.90
N ALA A 167 -2.55 -10.39 11.99
CA ALA A 167 -1.13 -10.64 12.23
C ALA A 167 -0.44 -11.27 11.01
N GLY A 168 0.72 -10.73 10.64
CA GLY A 168 1.47 -11.18 9.46
C GLY A 168 0.80 -10.85 8.12
N ALA A 169 -0.26 -10.04 8.07
CA ALA A 169 -0.82 -9.61 6.81
C ALA A 169 -0.03 -8.42 6.24
N VAL A 170 0.37 -8.48 4.97
CA VAL A 170 0.96 -7.32 4.29
C VAL A 170 -0.15 -6.30 4.04
N HIS A 171 0.06 -5.06 4.46
CA HIS A 171 -0.95 -4.04 4.33
C HIS A 171 -0.37 -2.65 4.07
N SER A 172 -1.24 -1.77 3.58
CA SER A 172 -0.91 -0.39 3.26
C SER A 172 -2.16 0.48 3.36
N VAL A 173 -2.07 1.59 4.09
CA VAL A 173 -3.19 2.50 4.31
C VAL A 173 -2.83 3.92 3.86
N ALA A 174 -3.77 4.58 3.18
CA ALA A 174 -3.67 5.98 2.76
C ALA A 174 -4.86 6.80 3.28
N PRO A 175 -4.66 8.06 3.71
CA PRO A 175 -5.78 8.97 3.97
C PRO A 175 -6.37 9.42 2.62
N LEU A 176 -7.70 9.47 2.52
CA LEU A 176 -8.38 9.95 1.31
C LEU A 176 -8.83 11.41 1.40
N THR A 177 -8.89 11.99 2.61
CA THR A 177 -9.24 13.40 2.83
C THR A 177 -8.25 14.07 3.77
N ARG A 178 -8.10 15.40 3.66
CA ARG A 178 -7.16 16.19 4.51
C ARG A 178 -7.53 16.20 5.99
N ASP A 179 -8.78 15.92 6.29
CA ASP A 179 -9.31 15.84 7.65
C ASP A 179 -9.41 14.39 8.15
N THR A 180 -8.86 13.41 7.41
CA THR A 180 -8.85 12.01 7.85
C THR A 180 -8.08 11.89 9.16
N ARG A 181 -8.70 11.24 10.14
CA ARG A 181 -8.10 10.89 11.43
C ARG A 181 -8.47 9.46 11.80
N LEU A 182 -7.54 8.76 12.43
CA LEU A 182 -7.73 7.41 12.90
C LEU A 182 -7.04 7.16 14.24
N ILE A 183 -7.54 6.15 14.94
CA ILE A 183 -6.80 5.45 15.99
C ILE A 183 -6.33 4.13 15.41
N THR A 184 -5.06 3.81 15.64
CA THR A 184 -4.51 2.51 15.38
C THR A 184 -4.29 1.79 16.71
N VAL A 185 -4.71 0.54 16.80
CA VAL A 185 -4.35 -0.35 17.92
C VAL A 185 -3.56 -1.51 17.37
N LEU A 186 -2.34 -1.73 17.89
CA LEU A 186 -1.51 -2.88 17.59
C LEU A 186 -1.46 -3.82 18.80
N SER A 187 -1.52 -5.13 18.56
CA SER A 187 -1.48 -6.16 19.60
C SER A 187 -0.67 -7.37 19.12
N PRO A 188 0.58 -7.57 19.59
CA PRO A 188 1.34 -6.75 20.56
C PRO A 188 1.83 -5.40 19.97
N PRO A 189 2.50 -4.54 20.78
CA PRO A 189 3.19 -3.35 20.28
C PRO A 189 4.15 -3.65 19.14
N GLU A 190 4.28 -2.71 18.20
CA GLU A 190 5.29 -2.78 17.13
C GLU A 190 6.47 -1.85 17.47
N PRO A 191 7.65 -2.40 17.78
CA PRO A 191 8.81 -1.60 18.16
C PRO A 191 9.22 -0.53 17.15
N ALA A 192 8.97 -0.75 15.84
CA ALA A 192 9.25 0.26 14.82
C ALA A 192 8.44 1.56 15.00
N TYR A 193 7.32 1.52 15.74
CA TYR A 193 6.44 2.66 15.98
C TYR A 193 6.65 3.35 17.33
N LEU A 194 7.56 2.85 18.16
CA LEU A 194 7.95 3.52 19.40
C LEU A 194 8.78 4.76 19.05
N VAL A 195 8.33 5.94 19.47
CA VAL A 195 9.10 7.19 19.31
C VAL A 195 9.70 7.57 20.65
N GLY A 196 10.99 7.28 20.81
CA GLY A 196 11.78 7.68 21.97
C GLY A 196 11.98 6.56 23.00
N GLU A 197 13.25 6.27 23.26
CA GLU A 197 13.86 6.81 24.47
C GLU A 197 14.42 8.20 24.17
#